data_AF-A0A1D6HE40-F1
#
_entry.id   AF-A0A1D6HE40-F1
#
_cell.length_a   1.000
_cell.length_b   1.000
_cell.length_c   1.000
_cell.angle_alpha   90.00
_cell.angle_beta   90.00
_cell.angle_gamma   90.00
#
_symmetry.space_group_name_H-M   'P 1'
#
loop_
_entity.id
_entity.type
_entity.pdbx_description
1 polymer ?
#
loop_
_entity_poly.entity_id
_entity_poly.type
_entity_poly.pdbx_seq_one_letter_code
_entity_poly.pdbx_strand_id
1 'polypeptide(L)'
;MPSQSTVVPENSGLSKGRSAQTLLPLTVKQTMDAAQTSGDRSNFAINGVEVSTIRLVGRMLGKVERVTDVVFTLDDGTGKIDVNRWENEASDAKEMADAK
;
A
#
# COMPACT_ATOMS: atom_id res chain seq x y z
N MET A 1 -2.13 -55.97 25.92
CA MET A 1 -1.40 -55.11 24.96
C MET A 1 -2.13 -53.77 24.91
N PRO A 2 -1.51 -52.66 25.33
CA PRO A 2 -2.18 -51.35 25.29
C PRO A 2 -2.12 -50.76 23.87
N SER A 3 -3.28 -50.32 23.37
CA SER A 3 -3.42 -49.62 22.09
C SER A 3 -2.93 -48.17 22.22
N GLN A 4 -1.98 -47.81 21.36
CA GLN A 4 -1.38 -46.48 21.28
C GLN A 4 -2.40 -45.46 20.75
N SER A 5 -2.66 -44.41 21.53
CA SER A 5 -3.40 -43.24 21.06
C SER A 5 -2.45 -42.33 20.28
N THR A 6 -2.75 -42.10 19.01
CA THR A 6 -2.03 -41.10 18.20
C THR A 6 -2.48 -39.71 18.62
N VAL A 7 -1.59 -39.00 19.32
CA VAL A 7 -1.71 -37.57 19.61
C VAL A 7 -1.64 -36.80 18.29
N VAL A 8 -2.74 -36.14 17.92
CA VAL A 8 -2.73 -35.11 16.88
C VAL A 8 -1.96 -33.90 17.41
N PRO A 9 -0.95 -33.37 16.71
CA PRO A 9 -0.33 -32.14 17.14
C PRO A 9 -1.31 -30.98 16.93
N GLU A 10 -1.75 -30.38 18.03
CA GLU A 10 -2.35 -29.05 18.03
C GLU A 10 -1.32 -28.06 17.49
N ASN A 11 -1.37 -27.79 16.18
CA ASN A 11 -0.66 -26.67 15.59
C ASN A 11 -1.36 -25.36 16.02
N SER A 12 -1.11 -24.99 17.28
CA SER A 12 -1.29 -23.66 17.85
C SER A 12 -0.25 -22.71 17.23
N GLY A 13 -0.37 -22.53 15.91
CA GLY A 13 0.54 -21.77 15.08
C GLY A 13 -0.24 -20.70 14.35
N LEU A 14 -0.47 -19.59 15.04
CA LEU A 14 -0.50 -18.27 14.43
C LEU A 14 -1.69 -18.01 13.49
N SER A 15 -2.86 -17.83 14.09
CA SER A 15 -3.81 -16.82 13.60
C SER A 15 -3.19 -15.41 13.77
N LYS A 16 -2.04 -15.12 13.13
CA LYS A 16 -1.73 -13.72 12.79
C LYS A 16 -2.82 -13.37 11.81
N GLY A 17 -3.78 -12.58 12.28
CA GLY A 17 -4.94 -12.20 11.52
C GLY A 17 -4.52 -11.86 10.10
N ARG A 18 -4.97 -12.70 9.16
CA ARG A 18 -5.42 -12.25 7.85
C ARG A 18 -6.59 -11.29 8.09
N SER A 19 -6.30 -10.20 8.80
CA SER A 19 -7.09 -8.99 8.72
C SER A 19 -7.10 -8.72 7.24
N ALA A 20 -8.30 -8.72 6.66
CA ALA A 20 -8.46 -8.42 5.25
C ALA A 20 -7.66 -7.15 5.00
N GLN A 21 -6.56 -7.23 4.23
CA GLN A 21 -5.83 -6.06 3.76
C GLN A 21 -6.83 -5.28 2.94
N THR A 22 -7.51 -4.36 3.61
CA THR A 22 -8.57 -3.56 3.04
C THR A 22 -7.88 -2.36 2.44
N LEU A 23 -8.21 -2.09 1.18
CA LEU A 23 -7.77 -0.87 0.52
C LEU A 23 -8.44 0.32 1.21
N LEU A 24 -7.71 0.98 2.10
CA LEU A 24 -8.24 2.10 2.88
C LEU A 24 -8.24 3.37 2.02
N PRO A 25 -9.41 3.99 1.77
CA PRO A 25 -9.46 5.31 1.16
C PRO A 25 -8.94 6.33 2.18
N LEU A 26 -7.92 7.08 1.81
CA LEU A 26 -7.28 8.07 2.66
C LEU A 26 -7.05 9.37 1.91
N THR A 27 -6.73 10.41 2.67
CA THR A 27 -6.27 11.69 2.12
C THR A 27 -4.74 11.75 2.14
N VAL A 28 -4.15 12.54 1.25
CA VAL A 28 -2.70 12.77 1.18
C VAL A 28 -2.17 13.26 2.52
N LYS A 29 -2.88 14.20 3.18
CA LYS A 29 -2.49 14.70 4.49
C LYS A 29 -2.38 13.59 5.53
N GLN A 30 -3.37 12.70 5.62
CA GLN A 30 -3.33 11.58 6.57
C GLN A 30 -2.14 10.65 6.31
N THR A 31 -1.82 10.38 5.05
CA THR A 31 -0.66 9.58 4.67
C THR A 31 0.65 10.26 5.07
N MET A 32 0.79 11.56 4.80
CA MET A 32 1.99 12.32 5.13
C MET A 32 2.19 12.47 6.64
N ASP A 33 1.12 12.75 7.39
CA ASP A 33 1.14 12.84 8.85
C ASP A 33 1.55 11.49 9.48
N ALA A 34 1.06 10.38 8.93
CA ALA A 34 1.45 9.03 9.36
C ALA A 34 2.95 8.75 9.11
N ALA A 35 3.46 9.15 7.95
CA ALA A 35 4.87 8.99 7.59
C ALA A 35 5.83 9.75 8.50
N GLN A 36 5.44 10.96 8.90
CA GLN A 36 6.22 11.77 9.85
C GLN A 36 6.19 11.16 11.26
N THR A 37 5.05 10.57 11.65
CA THR A 37 4.87 9.97 12.98
C THR A 37 5.59 8.61 13.11
N SER A 38 5.71 7.84 12.03
CA SER A 38 6.36 6.52 12.05
C SER A 38 7.88 6.59 12.16
N GLY A 39 8.53 7.67 11.69
CA GLY A 39 9.98 7.79 11.65
C GLY A 39 10.64 6.61 10.90
N ASP A 40 11.75 6.06 11.43
CA ASP A 40 12.46 4.89 10.86
C ASP A 40 11.74 3.55 11.07
N ARG A 41 10.55 3.53 11.70
CA ARG A 41 9.79 2.28 11.91
C ARG A 41 9.04 1.94 10.63
N SER A 42 9.16 0.69 10.19
CA SER A 42 8.54 0.14 8.98
C SER A 42 7.01 0.01 9.02
N ASN A 43 6.34 0.41 10.11
CA ASN A 43 4.91 0.21 10.30
C ASN A 43 4.20 1.56 10.32
N PHE A 44 3.42 1.84 9.27
CA PHE A 44 2.52 3.00 9.21
C PHE A 44 1.23 2.66 9.95
N ALA A 45 0.80 3.57 10.82
CA ALA A 45 -0.48 3.45 11.49
C ALA A 45 -1.23 4.79 11.43
N ILE A 46 -2.50 4.72 11.05
CA ILE A 46 -3.40 5.88 11.02
C ILE A 46 -4.54 5.58 11.99
N ASN A 47 -4.71 6.43 13.01
CA ASN A 47 -5.70 6.25 14.08
C ASN A 47 -5.61 4.87 14.78
N GLY A 48 -4.40 4.33 14.94
CA GLY A 48 -4.16 3.03 15.58
C GLY A 48 -4.44 1.82 14.69
N VAL A 49 -4.82 2.02 13.42
CA VAL A 49 -4.95 0.95 12.42
C VAL A 49 -3.68 0.87 11.60
N GLU A 50 -3.07 -0.30 11.52
CA GLU A 50 -1.90 -0.55 10.67
C GLU A 50 -2.30 -0.50 9.19
N VAL A 51 -1.53 0.25 8.40
CA VAL A 51 -1.82 0.51 6.99
C VAL A 51 -0.63 0.10 6.13
N SER A 52 -0.91 -0.71 5.11
CA SER A 52 0.08 -1.11 4.10
C SER A 52 -0.32 -0.70 2.68
N THR A 53 -1.61 -0.78 2.36
CA THR A 53 -2.13 -0.44 1.04
C THR A 53 -3.29 0.54 1.16
N ILE A 54 -3.24 1.61 0.36
CA ILE A 54 -4.19 2.72 0.43
C ILE A 54 -4.78 3.02 -0.94
N ARG A 55 -5.88 3.77 -0.97
CA ARG A 55 -6.43 4.37 -2.19
C ARG A 55 -6.46 5.88 -2.00
N LEU A 56 -5.90 6.58 -2.97
CA LEU A 56 -5.95 8.02 -3.08
C LEU A 56 -6.73 8.39 -4.35
N VAL A 57 -7.44 9.52 -4.30
CA VAL A 57 -8.11 10.11 -5.46
C VAL A 57 -7.80 11.60 -5.42
N GLY A 58 -7.31 12.12 -6.54
CA GLY A 58 -6.93 13.52 -6.66
C GLY A 58 -6.75 13.92 -8.11
N ARG A 59 -6.40 15.18 -8.31
CA ARG A 59 -6.04 15.74 -9.61
C ARG A 59 -4.56 15.52 -9.87
N MET A 60 -4.22 15.10 -11.07
CA MET A 60 -2.84 15.06 -11.53
C MET A 60 -2.38 16.49 -11.84
N LEU A 61 -1.31 16.94 -11.20
CA LEU A 61 -0.72 18.26 -11.42
C LEU A 61 0.51 18.22 -12.32
N GLY A 62 1.16 17.06 -12.40
CA GLY A 62 2.37 16.87 -13.17
C GLY A 62 2.62 15.40 -13.44
N LYS A 63 3.38 15.15 -14.50
CA LYS A 63 3.77 13.83 -14.99
C LYS A 63 5.19 13.90 -15.52
N VAL A 64 6.05 13.01 -15.05
CA VAL A 64 7.44 12.88 -15.50
C VAL A 64 7.66 11.45 -15.92
N GLU A 65 7.82 11.23 -17.23
CA GLU A 65 8.13 9.93 -17.80
C GLU A 65 9.65 9.69 -17.79
N ARG A 66 10.04 8.48 -17.42
CA ARG A 66 11.41 7.99 -17.47
C ARG A 66 11.43 6.61 -18.13
N VAL A 67 12.62 6.05 -18.28
CA VAL A 67 12.81 4.78 -19.00
C VAL A 67 12.16 3.59 -18.27
N THR A 68 12.09 3.62 -16.94
CA THR A 68 11.63 2.49 -16.12
C THR A 68 10.33 2.76 -15.38
N ASP A 69 9.94 4.02 -15.28
CA ASP A 69 8.84 4.47 -14.45
C ASP A 69 8.28 5.82 -14.90
N VAL A 70 7.10 6.11 -14.39
CA VAL A 70 6.45 7.40 -14.55
C VAL A 70 6.05 7.89 -13.16
N VAL A 71 6.47 9.12 -12.86
CA VAL A 71 6.13 9.78 -11.59
C VAL A 71 5.02 10.80 -11.85
N PHE A 72 3.98 10.74 -11.04
CA PHE A 72 2.90 11.73 -11.05
C PHE A 72 2.90 12.54 -9.75
N THR A 73 2.54 13.81 -9.84
CA THR A 73 2.19 14.59 -8.65
C THR A 73 0.67 14.64 -8.52
N LEU A 74 0.14 14.03 -7.46
CA LEU A 74 -1.28 13.95 -7.15
C LEU A 74 -1.66 14.98 -6.06
N ASP A 75 -2.72 15.76 -6.29
CA ASP A 75 -3.30 16.70 -5.32
C ASP A 75 -4.76 16.36 -5.03
N ASP A 76 -5.09 16.03 -3.78
CA ASP A 76 -6.45 15.69 -3.34
C ASP A 76 -7.17 16.85 -2.61
N GLY A 77 -6.59 18.05 -2.58
CA GLY A 77 -7.07 19.21 -1.84
C GLY A 77 -6.61 19.26 -0.38
N THR A 78 -6.03 18.18 0.14
CA THR A 78 -5.45 18.12 1.50
C THR A 78 -3.93 18.17 1.49
N GLY A 79 -3.31 17.80 0.37
CA GLY A 79 -1.87 17.85 0.16
C GLY A 79 -1.48 17.36 -1.23
N LYS A 80 -0.17 17.38 -1.49
CA LYS A 80 0.44 16.88 -2.73
C LYS A 80 1.36 15.72 -2.42
N ILE A 81 1.34 14.69 -3.26
CA ILE A 81 2.22 13.52 -3.12
C ILE A 81 2.72 13.08 -4.50
N ASP A 82 3.97 12.65 -4.56
CA ASP A 82 4.52 12.01 -5.75
C ASP A 82 4.23 10.50 -5.72
N VAL A 83 3.65 10.00 -6.81
CA VAL A 83 3.28 8.59 -6.99
C VAL A 83 4.11 8.02 -8.13
N ASN A 84 4.89 6.97 -7.84
CA ASN A 84 5.67 6.28 -8.85
C ASN A 84 4.92 5.05 -9.38
N ARG A 85 4.79 4.94 -10.71
CA ARG A 85 4.32 3.72 -11.37
C ARG A 85 5.45 3.17 -12.25
N TRP A 86 5.88 1.96 -11.92
CA TRP A 86 6.87 1.22 -12.70
C TRP A 86 6.27 0.70 -14.01
N GLU A 87 7.03 0.77 -15.09
CA GLU A 87 6.67 0.17 -16.38
C GLU A 87 7.28 -1.23 -16.45
N ASN A 88 6.43 -2.25 -16.52
CA ASN A 88 6.86 -3.64 -16.53
C ASN A 88 6.72 -4.26 -17.93
N GLU A 89 5.71 -3.83 -18.69
CA GLU A 89 5.45 -4.27 -20.06
C GLU A 89 5.17 -3.10 -21.00
N ALA A 90 5.30 -3.31 -22.32
CA ALA A 90 5.05 -2.26 -23.32
C ALA A 90 3.62 -1.70 -23.29
N SER A 91 2.65 -2.48 -22.79
CA SER A 91 1.28 -2.03 -22.53
C SER A 91 1.20 -0.95 -21.44
N ASP A 92 2.07 -1.04 -20.43
CA ASP A 92 2.10 -0.09 -19.30
C ASP A 92 2.44 1.31 -19.78
N ALA A 93 3.40 1.43 -20.70
CA ALA A 93 3.80 2.71 -21.29
C ALA A 93 2.66 3.36 -22.10
N LYS A 94 1.89 2.55 -22.84
CA LYS A 94 0.75 3.04 -23.64
C LYS A 94 -0.35 3.60 -22.74
N GLU A 95 -0.74 2.86 -21.70
CA GLU A 95 -1.75 3.34 -20.73
C GLU A 95 -1.33 4.66 -20.08
N MET A 96 -0.04 4.83 -19.82
CA MET A 96 0.50 6.01 -19.17
C MET A 96 0.56 7.20 -20.11
N ALA A 97 0.93 7.00 -21.36
CA ALA A 97 0.93 8.04 -22.39
C ALA A 97 -0.46 8.72 -22.52
N ASP A 98 -1.53 7.93 -22.37
CA ASP A 98 -2.92 8.41 -22.47
C ASP A 98 -3.46 9.07 -21.18
N ALA A 99 -2.78 8.92 -20.04
CA ALA A 99 -3.17 9.52 -18.77
C ALA A 99 -2.97 11.05 -18.77
N LYS A 100 -4.04 11.80 -18.48
CA LYS A 100 -4.10 13.27 -18.49
C LYS A 100 -4.65 13.84 -17.19
#